data_AF-A0A963VTJ8-F1
#
_entry.id   AF-A0A963VTJ8-F1
#
_cell.length_a   1.000
_cell.length_b   1.000
_cell.length_c   1.000
_cell.angle_alpha   90.00
_cell.angle_beta   90.00
_cell.angle_gamma   90.00
#
_symmetry.space_group_name_H-M   'P 1'
#
loop_
_entity.id
_entity.type
_entity.pdbx_description
1 polymer ?
#
loop_
_entity_poly.entity_id
_entity_poly.type
_entity_poly.pdbx_seq_one_letter_code
_entity_poly.pdbx_strand_id
1 'polypeptide(L)'
;MTGAPSLFTMLDQGPSAPAVLPWDYVRMRRQAAGRSIEQAARPYWHRPEHQADVERNFRMFESVGFRLERGFYVVDMSRSHPLDIDIYRQLCTGDPRRHPRLCMACGWDPLTQSFDRYGDDVVWSAIDPGICTACEQEGRPRFEPRPDEFHPASTIRPQRAVTT
;
A
#
# COMPACT_ATOMS: atom_id res chain seq x y z
N MET A 1 -26.58 28.45 -19.09
CA MET A 1 -26.82 27.02 -19.40
C MET A 1 -25.78 26.21 -18.63
N THR A 2 -26.12 25.81 -17.41
CA THR A 2 -25.24 25.06 -16.50
C THR A 2 -25.56 23.59 -16.70
N GLY A 3 -24.72 22.87 -17.45
CA GLY A 3 -24.87 21.44 -17.65
C GLY A 3 -24.63 20.72 -16.34
N ALA A 4 -25.67 20.14 -15.75
CA ALA A 4 -25.53 19.24 -14.62
C ALA A 4 -24.63 18.05 -15.04
N PRO A 5 -23.62 17.66 -14.23
CA PRO A 5 -22.86 16.46 -14.52
C PRO A 5 -23.81 15.25 -14.52
N SER A 6 -23.75 14.48 -15.60
CA SER A 6 -24.60 13.31 -15.82
C SER A 6 -24.35 12.25 -14.74
N LEU A 7 -25.42 11.64 -14.23
CA LEU A 7 -25.37 10.48 -13.31
C LEU A 7 -24.51 9.32 -13.84
N PHE A 8 -24.32 9.23 -15.16
CA PHE A 8 -23.44 8.24 -15.78
C PHE A 8 -21.95 8.46 -15.47
N THR A 9 -21.51 9.70 -15.21
CA THR A 9 -20.13 9.99 -14.82
C THR A 9 -19.81 9.53 -13.39
N MET A 10 -20.84 9.26 -12.56
CA MET A 10 -20.67 8.69 -11.22
C MET A 10 -20.60 7.16 -11.18
N LEU A 11 -20.96 6.48 -12.27
CA LEU A 11 -21.03 5.01 -12.35
C LEU A 11 -19.82 4.38 -13.03
N ASP A 12 -18.89 5.17 -13.56
CA ASP A 12 -17.63 4.67 -14.11
C ASP A 12 -16.63 4.43 -12.97
N GLN A 13 -17.03 3.59 -12.01
CA GLN A 13 -16.07 2.86 -11.19
C GLN A 13 -15.46 1.81 -12.11
N GLY A 14 -14.45 2.25 -12.89
CA GLY A 14 -13.54 1.36 -13.60
C GLY A 14 -13.07 0.23 -12.68
N PRO A 15 -12.57 -0.89 -13.25
CA PRO A 15 -12.25 -2.09 -12.50
C PRO A 15 -11.56 -1.74 -11.20
N SER A 16 -12.16 -2.16 -10.07
CA SER A 16 -11.64 -1.94 -8.72
C SER A 16 -10.15 -2.25 -8.76
N ALA A 17 -9.31 -1.22 -8.64
CA ALA A 17 -7.87 -1.40 -8.63
C ALA A 17 -7.53 -2.51 -7.63
N PRO A 18 -6.53 -3.37 -7.92
CA PRO A 18 -6.19 -4.47 -7.03
C PRO A 18 -6.03 -3.94 -5.60
N ALA A 19 -6.80 -4.50 -4.67
CA ALA A 19 -6.87 -3.96 -3.32
C ALA A 19 -5.51 -4.16 -2.64
N VAL A 20 -4.72 -3.11 -2.53
CA VAL A 20 -3.48 -3.13 -1.76
C VAL A 20 -3.83 -3.37 -0.31
N LEU A 21 -3.41 -4.52 0.23
CA LEU A 21 -3.61 -4.85 1.63
C LEU A 21 -2.53 -4.21 2.52
N PRO A 22 -2.74 -4.10 3.84
CA PRO A 22 -1.80 -3.40 4.73
C PRO A 22 -0.36 -3.90 4.67
N TRP A 23 -0.16 -5.22 4.65
CA TRP A 23 1.18 -5.82 4.54
C TRP A 23 1.81 -5.61 3.15
N ASP A 24 0.98 -5.49 2.11
CA ASP A 24 1.43 -5.20 0.75
C ASP A 24 1.79 -3.73 0.61
N TYR A 25 1.08 -2.84 1.31
CA TYR A 25 1.42 -1.43 1.39
C TYR A 25 2.81 -1.24 2.03
N VAL A 26 3.09 -1.90 3.16
CA VAL A 26 4.42 -1.86 3.80
C VAL A 26 5.50 -2.35 2.84
N ARG A 27 5.29 -3.50 2.20
CA ARG A 27 6.22 -4.06 1.21
C ARG A 27 6.44 -3.11 0.04
N MET A 28 5.37 -2.54 -0.51
CA MET A 28 5.40 -1.60 -1.63
C MET A 28 6.22 -0.36 -1.26
N ARG A 29 5.98 0.24 -0.09
CA ARG A 29 6.71 1.44 0.35
C ARG A 29 8.20 1.16 0.57
N ARG A 30 8.56 0.00 1.11
CA ARG A 30 9.97 -0.42 1.22
C ARG A 30 10.62 -0.59 -0.16
N GLN A 31 9.97 -1.31 -1.06
CA GLN A 31 10.49 -1.56 -2.41
C GLN A 31 10.63 -0.26 -3.21
N ALA A 32 9.67 0.65 -3.09
CA ALA A 32 9.72 1.98 -3.70
C ALA A 32 10.87 2.84 -3.14
N ALA A 33 11.25 2.65 -1.88
CA ALA A 33 12.45 3.28 -1.31
C ALA A 33 13.76 2.60 -1.76
N GLY A 34 13.68 1.54 -2.58
CA GLY A 34 14.84 0.79 -3.06
C GLY A 34 15.58 0.03 -1.96
N ARG A 35 14.90 -0.30 -0.85
CA ARG A 35 15.54 -0.91 0.32
C ARG A 35 15.27 -2.40 0.42
N SER A 36 16.30 -3.18 0.74
CA SER A 36 16.13 -4.55 1.23
C SER A 36 15.55 -4.55 2.66
N ILE A 37 15.13 -5.72 3.15
CA ILE A 37 14.67 -5.85 4.54
C ILE A 37 15.80 -5.52 5.52
N GLU A 38 17.00 -5.99 5.22
CA GLU A 38 18.21 -5.77 6.00
C GLU A 38 18.55 -4.26 6.05
N GLN A 39 18.49 -3.58 4.91
CA GLN A 39 18.71 -2.13 4.84
C GLN A 39 17.62 -1.33 5.58
N ALA A 40 16.36 -1.78 5.52
CA ALA A 40 15.26 -1.16 6.23
C ALA A 40 15.34 -1.39 7.76
N ALA A 41 15.82 -2.56 8.19
CA ALA A 41 15.96 -2.96 9.59
C ALA A 41 17.18 -2.32 10.28
N ARG A 42 18.24 -2.01 9.51
CA ARG A 42 19.53 -1.50 10.02
C ARG A 42 19.44 -0.36 11.04
N PRO A 43 18.56 0.66 10.90
CA PRO A 43 18.44 1.74 11.88
C PRO A 43 18.03 1.30 13.29
N TYR A 44 17.51 0.07 13.45
CA TYR A 44 17.03 -0.48 14.72
C TYR A 44 17.99 -1.52 15.32
N TRP A 45 19.15 -1.77 14.70
CA TRP A 45 20.20 -2.64 15.23
C TRP A 45 20.94 -1.92 16.37
N HIS A 46 20.27 -1.74 17.50
CA HIS A 46 20.92 -1.14 18.68
C HIS A 46 22.09 -1.99 19.18
N ARG A 47 22.04 -3.31 18.95
CA ARG A 47 23.10 -4.26 19.27
C ARG A 47 23.22 -5.35 18.19
N PRO A 48 24.43 -5.86 17.87
CA PRO A 48 24.61 -6.88 16.85
C PRO A 48 23.79 -8.15 17.08
N GLU A 49 23.64 -8.58 18.33
CA GLU A 49 22.87 -9.77 18.70
C GLU A 49 21.37 -9.66 18.38
N HIS A 50 20.83 -8.46 18.23
CA HIS A 50 19.43 -8.23 17.88
C HIS A 50 19.18 -8.16 16.37
N GLN A 51 20.23 -8.16 15.53
CA GLN A 51 20.08 -7.99 14.08
C GLN A 51 19.07 -8.98 13.48
N ALA A 52 19.25 -10.28 13.76
CA ALA A 52 18.39 -11.33 13.22
C ALA A 52 16.93 -11.19 13.68
N ASP A 53 16.71 -10.76 14.91
CA ASP A 53 15.37 -10.54 15.47
C ASP A 53 14.68 -9.35 14.80
N VAL A 54 15.40 -8.24 14.62
CA VAL A 54 14.86 -7.05 13.94
C VAL A 54 14.52 -7.37 12.49
N GLU A 55 15.41 -8.02 11.74
CA GLU A 55 15.14 -8.42 10.36
C GLU A 55 13.95 -9.39 10.26
N ARG A 56 13.83 -10.34 11.21
CA ARG A 56 12.67 -11.24 11.29
C ARG A 56 11.37 -10.46 11.50
N ASN A 57 11.37 -9.43 12.35
CA ASN A 57 10.19 -8.58 12.56
C ASN A 57 9.80 -7.83 11.29
N PHE A 58 10.76 -7.30 10.53
CA PHE A 58 10.47 -6.67 9.24
C PHE A 58 9.87 -7.66 8.22
N ARG A 59 10.38 -8.90 8.15
CA ARG A 59 9.76 -9.97 7.34
C ARG A 59 8.32 -10.25 7.78
N MET A 60 8.07 -10.23 9.09
CA MET A 60 6.74 -10.44 9.67
C MET A 60 5.79 -9.28 9.32
N PHE A 61 6.25 -8.03 9.30
CA PHE A 61 5.41 -6.88 8.92
C PHE A 61 4.86 -6.96 7.49
N GLU A 62 5.60 -7.65 6.61
CA GLU A 62 5.20 -7.89 5.23
C GLU A 62 4.52 -9.25 5.03
N SER A 63 4.33 -10.03 6.09
CA SER A 63 3.69 -11.34 6.00
C SER A 63 2.17 -11.22 5.85
N VAL A 64 1.58 -12.17 5.12
CA VAL A 64 0.13 -12.18 4.86
C VAL A 64 -0.63 -12.25 6.18
N GLY A 65 -1.67 -11.43 6.33
CA GLY A 65 -2.52 -11.43 7.52
C GLY A 65 -1.94 -10.64 8.70
N PHE A 66 -0.66 -10.26 8.65
CA PHE A 66 -0.04 -9.52 9.74
C PHE A 66 -0.51 -8.07 9.78
N ARG A 67 -0.84 -7.59 10.97
CA ARG A 67 -1.23 -6.20 11.22
C ARG A 67 -0.38 -5.67 12.38
N LEU A 68 0.23 -4.51 12.16
CA LEU A 68 0.91 -3.79 13.21
C LEU A 68 -0.11 -3.39 14.28
N GLU A 69 0.20 -3.65 15.55
CA GLU A 69 -0.66 -3.27 16.67
C GLU A 69 -0.78 -1.75 16.81
N ARG A 70 -1.91 -1.28 17.37
CA ARG A 70 -2.19 0.15 17.55
C ARG A 70 -1.10 0.92 18.31
N GLY A 71 -0.43 0.27 19.26
CA GLY A 71 0.71 0.85 20.00
C GLY A 71 2.05 0.76 19.26
N PHE A 72 2.15 -0.10 18.25
CA PHE A 72 3.36 -0.30 17.45
C PHE A 72 3.48 0.71 16.30
N TYR A 73 2.42 1.48 16.01
CA TYR A 73 2.48 2.63 15.08
C TYR A 73 3.41 3.76 15.54
N VAL A 74 3.89 3.69 16.79
CA VAL A 74 4.92 4.58 17.36
C VAL A 74 6.33 4.12 16.94
N VAL A 75 6.48 2.92 16.37
CA VAL A 75 7.72 2.55 15.71
C VAL A 75 7.81 3.40 14.45
N ASP A 76 8.56 4.47 14.60
CA ASP A 76 8.85 5.48 13.60
C ASP A 76 9.54 4.86 12.37
N MET A 77 8.75 4.20 11.54
CA MET A 77 9.22 3.59 10.30
C MET A 77 9.84 4.61 9.36
N SER A 78 9.69 5.92 9.59
CA SER A 78 10.36 6.95 8.79
C SER A 78 11.87 6.74 8.71
N ARG A 79 12.49 6.14 9.75
CA ARG A 79 13.92 5.77 9.73
C ARG A 79 14.25 4.66 8.74
N SER A 80 13.32 3.74 8.50
CA SER A 80 13.50 2.64 7.54
C SER A 80 13.11 3.07 6.14
N HIS A 81 11.90 3.57 5.94
CA HIS A 81 11.38 4.08 4.68
C HIS A 81 10.09 4.90 4.91
N PRO A 82 9.74 5.83 4.02
CA PRO A 82 8.52 6.61 4.17
C PRO A 82 7.27 5.71 4.14
N LEU A 83 6.50 5.69 5.23
CA LEU A 83 5.20 5.01 5.33
C LEU A 83 4.17 6.03 5.80
N ASP A 84 3.08 6.19 5.05
CA ASP A 84 1.94 6.98 5.53
C ASP A 84 1.12 6.12 6.50
N ILE A 85 1.07 6.55 7.76
CA ILE A 85 0.40 5.77 8.81
C ILE A 85 -1.12 5.84 8.70
N ASP A 86 -1.67 6.91 8.14
CA ASP A 86 -3.10 7.09 8.02
C ASP A 86 -3.65 6.27 6.85
N ILE A 87 -2.92 6.20 5.74
CA ILE A 87 -3.19 5.21 4.68
C ILE A 87 -3.13 3.79 5.25
N TYR A 88 -2.05 3.43 5.96
CA TYR A 88 -1.93 2.10 6.55
C TYR A 88 -3.12 1.76 7.46
N ARG A 89 -3.53 2.69 8.32
CA ARG A 89 -4.70 2.52 9.22
C ARG A 89 -6.00 2.35 8.44
N GLN A 90 -6.20 3.14 7.39
CA GLN A 90 -7.36 3.04 6.51
C GLN A 90 -7.41 1.68 5.81
N LEU A 91 -6.27 1.15 5.36
CA LEU A 91 -6.19 -0.19 4.79
C LEU A 91 -6.48 -1.28 5.84
N CYS A 92 -6.07 -1.09 7.10
CA CYS A 92 -6.30 -2.06 8.17
C CYS A 92 -7.76 -2.14 8.64
N THR A 93 -8.45 -0.99 8.69
CA THR A 93 -9.72 -0.85 9.43
C THR A 93 -10.85 -0.19 8.65
N GLY A 94 -10.54 0.49 7.55
CA GLY A 94 -11.53 1.17 6.71
C GLY A 94 -12.28 0.20 5.79
N ASP A 95 -13.48 0.63 5.38
CA ASP A 95 -14.23 -0.01 4.31
C ASP A 95 -13.37 -0.04 3.03
N PRO A 96 -13.14 -1.21 2.41
CA PRO A 96 -12.37 -1.32 1.16
C PRO A 96 -12.83 -0.38 0.05
N ARG A 97 -14.13 -0.07 -0.02
CA ARG A 97 -14.69 0.89 -1.01
C ARG A 97 -14.27 2.33 -0.77
N ARG A 98 -13.72 2.61 0.41
CA ARG A 98 -13.20 3.91 0.82
C ARG A 98 -11.69 3.92 0.89
N HIS A 99 -10.99 2.85 0.48
CA HIS A 99 -9.54 2.87 0.46
C HIS A 99 -9.04 3.90 -0.56
N PRO A 100 -7.94 4.61 -0.27
CA PRO A 100 -7.39 5.57 -1.20
C PRO A 100 -6.89 4.84 -2.44
N ARG A 101 -7.00 5.49 -3.60
CA ARG A 101 -6.32 5.01 -4.80
C ARG A 101 -4.83 5.25 -4.62
N LEU A 102 -4.04 4.19 -4.73
CA LEU A 102 -2.59 4.23 -4.55
C LEU A 102 -1.86 4.04 -5.87
N CYS A 103 -0.76 4.77 -6.05
CA CYS A 103 0.18 4.52 -7.12
C CYS A 103 0.75 3.12 -6.93
N MET A 104 0.54 2.26 -7.91
CA MET A 104 0.98 0.87 -7.88
C MET A 104 2.49 0.74 -8.05
N ALA A 105 3.29 1.81 -8.01
CA ALA A 105 4.76 1.74 -8.02
C ALA A 105 5.38 2.29 -6.72
N CYS A 106 4.78 3.32 -6.12
CA CYS A 106 5.33 3.95 -4.92
C CYS A 106 4.36 4.10 -3.75
N GLY A 107 3.07 3.84 -3.92
CA GLY A 107 2.06 4.04 -2.87
C GLY A 107 1.71 5.50 -2.57
N TRP A 108 2.03 6.43 -3.48
CA TRP A 108 1.51 7.81 -3.46
C TRP A 108 -0.01 7.82 -3.64
N ASP A 109 -0.70 8.76 -2.99
CA ASP A 109 -2.12 9.03 -3.16
C ASP A 109 -2.35 10.55 -3.43
N PRO A 110 -3.50 10.95 -4.00
CA PRO A 110 -3.75 12.34 -4.40
C PRO A 110 -3.86 13.36 -3.26
N LEU A 111 -4.03 12.91 -2.01
CA LEU A 111 -4.09 13.80 -0.84
C LEU A 111 -2.69 14.11 -0.30
N THR A 112 -1.68 13.34 -0.71
CA THR A 112 -0.28 13.57 -0.36
C THR A 112 0.38 14.52 -1.35
N GLN A 113 0.81 15.69 -0.87
CA GLN A 113 1.60 16.63 -1.68
C GLN A 113 2.96 16.03 -2.03
N SER A 114 3.28 15.97 -3.32
CA SER A 114 4.56 15.51 -3.85
C SER A 114 4.81 16.19 -5.19
N PHE A 115 6.09 16.32 -5.57
CA PHE A 115 6.49 16.89 -6.85
C PHE A 115 7.13 15.82 -7.73
N ASP A 116 6.97 15.95 -9.04
CA ASP A 116 7.62 15.10 -10.03
C ASP A 116 9.04 15.60 -10.37
N ARG A 117 9.70 15.01 -11.37
CA ARG A 117 11.07 15.36 -11.72
C ARG A 117 11.21 16.77 -12.32
N TYR A 118 10.13 17.32 -12.84
CA TYR A 118 10.09 18.67 -13.41
C TYR A 118 9.72 19.73 -12.37
N GLY A 119 9.32 19.30 -11.16
CA GLY A 119 8.88 20.18 -10.08
C GLY A 119 7.40 20.50 -10.13
N ASP A 120 6.64 19.85 -11.02
CA ASP A 120 5.19 19.95 -11.09
C ASP A 120 4.54 19.05 -10.02
N ASP A 121 3.29 19.34 -9.67
CA ASP A 121 2.54 18.48 -8.76
C ASP A 121 2.40 17.07 -9.33
N VAL A 122 2.65 16.06 -8.50
CA VAL A 122 2.43 14.67 -8.89
C VAL A 122 0.95 14.45 -9.16
N VAL A 123 0.65 13.91 -10.34
CA VAL A 123 -0.69 13.49 -10.74
C VAL A 123 -0.66 12.05 -11.24
N TRP A 124 -1.83 11.50 -11.56
CA TRP A 124 -1.91 10.20 -12.23
C TRP A 124 -1.31 10.28 -13.64
N SER A 125 -0.52 9.29 -14.03
CA SER A 125 0.00 9.19 -15.39
C SER A 125 -1.15 9.01 -16.38
N ALA A 126 -1.03 9.69 -17.54
CA ALA A 126 -1.96 9.55 -18.65
C ALA A 126 -1.70 8.29 -19.48
N ILE A 127 -0.45 7.78 -19.49
CA ILE A 127 -0.04 6.58 -20.24
C ILE A 127 -0.40 5.33 -19.44
N ASP A 128 -0.09 5.34 -18.15
CA ASP A 128 -0.38 4.27 -17.21
C ASP A 128 -1.17 4.83 -16.00
N PRO A 129 -2.51 4.70 -16.02
CA PRO A 129 -3.35 5.15 -14.91
C PRO A 129 -3.07 4.45 -13.57
N GLY A 130 -2.34 3.33 -13.55
CA GLY A 130 -1.99 2.65 -12.30
C GLY A 130 -0.87 3.33 -11.52
N ILE A 131 -0.12 4.26 -12.12
CA ILE A 131 1.03 4.91 -11.50
C ILE A 131 0.93 6.45 -11.56
N CYS A 132 1.77 7.12 -10.78
CA CYS A 132 1.88 8.58 -10.80
C CYS A 132 2.95 9.06 -11.79
N THR A 133 2.88 10.33 -12.19
CA THR A 133 3.82 10.96 -13.14
C THR A 133 5.28 10.85 -12.71
N ALA A 134 5.57 11.00 -11.41
CA ALA A 134 6.92 10.80 -10.89
C ALA A 134 7.44 9.37 -11.15
N CYS A 135 6.62 8.35 -10.91
CA CYS A 135 7.01 6.96 -11.14
C CYS A 135 7.14 6.62 -12.63
N GLU A 136 6.28 7.20 -13.47
CA GLU A 136 6.38 7.10 -14.93
C GLU A 136 7.70 7.67 -15.43
N GLN A 137 8.04 8.90 -15.02
CA GLN A 137 9.28 9.59 -15.42
C GLN A 137 10.55 8.86 -14.95
N GLU A 138 10.47 8.20 -13.79
CA GLU A 138 11.55 7.38 -13.25
C GLU A 138 11.60 5.96 -13.84
N GLY A 139 10.59 5.56 -14.63
CA GLY A 139 10.49 4.20 -15.17
C GLY A 139 10.37 3.13 -14.08
N ARG A 140 9.70 3.46 -12.95
CA ARG A 140 9.57 2.52 -11.84
C ARG A 140 8.66 1.35 -12.21
N PRO A 141 9.03 0.11 -11.87
CA PRO A 141 8.17 -1.04 -12.11
C PRO A 141 6.92 -0.97 -11.24
N ARG A 142 5.82 -1.50 -11.76
CA ARG A 142 4.61 -1.73 -10.98
C ARG A 142 4.88 -2.79 -9.91
N PHE A 143 4.48 -2.47 -8.70
CA PHE A 143 4.24 -3.38 -7.62
C PHE A 143 3.05 -4.28 -7.95
N GLU A 144 3.25 -5.58 -7.79
CA GLU A 144 2.21 -6.59 -7.93
C GLU A 144 1.80 -7.04 -6.52
N PRO A 145 0.59 -6.67 -6.04
CA PRO A 145 0.04 -7.20 -4.80
C PRO A 145 -0.05 -8.72 -4.85
N ARG A 146 -0.05 -9.35 -3.67
CA ARG A 146 -0.28 -10.80 -3.63
C ARG A 146 -1.69 -11.11 -4.15
N PRO A 147 -1.90 -12.28 -4.78
CA PRO A 147 -3.21 -12.69 -5.25
C PRO A 147 -4.26 -12.79 -4.13
N ASP A 148 -5.54 -12.63 -4.49
CA ASP A 148 -6.68 -12.62 -3.56
C ASP A 148 -6.82 -13.92 -2.73
N GLU A 149 -6.25 -15.04 -3.16
CA GLU A 149 -6.25 -16.30 -2.41
C GLU A 149 -5.51 -16.20 -1.06
N PHE A 150 -4.61 -15.23 -0.94
CA PHE A 150 -3.90 -14.90 0.29
C PHE A 150 -4.67 -13.88 1.15
N HIS A 151 -5.85 -13.42 0.71
CA HIS A 151 -6.61 -12.44 1.47
C HIS A 151 -7.43 -13.16 2.55
N PRO A 152 -7.34 -12.74 3.83
CA PRO A 152 -8.03 -13.42 4.93
C PRO A 152 -9.57 -13.35 4.84
N ALA A 153 -10.14 -12.53 3.94
CA ALA A 153 -11.57 -12.53 3.63
C ALA A 153 -11.98 -13.70 2.69
N SER A 154 -11.03 -14.26 1.93
CA SER A 154 -11.26 -15.33 0.95
C SER A 154 -11.45 -16.72 1.59
N THR A 155 -11.23 -16.85 2.90
CA THR A 155 -11.37 -18.11 3.65
C THR A 155 -12.77 -18.36 4.22
N ILE A 156 -13.75 -17.46 4.01
CA ILE A 156 -15.16 -17.76 4.34
C ILE A 156 -15.74 -18.67 3.24
N ARG A 157 -15.42 -19.96 3.31
CA ARG A 157 -16.22 -20.99 2.61
C ARG A 157 -17.63 -20.97 3.23
N PRO A 158 -18.73 -20.84 2.46
CA PRO A 158 -20.05 -21.11 3.00
C PRO A 158 -20.06 -22.58 3.44
N GLN A 159 -20.21 -22.82 4.75
CA GLN A 159 -20.53 -24.16 5.24
C GLN A 159 -21.86 -24.55 4.60
N ARG A 160 -21.83 -25.55 3.71
CA ARG A 160 -23.06 -26.21 3.25
C ARG A 160 -23.74 -26.76 4.50
N ALA A 161 -24.93 -26.26 4.80
CA ALA A 161 -25.81 -26.87 5.77
C ALA A 161 -26.02 -28.33 5.35
N VAL A 162 -25.56 -29.26 6.19
CA VAL A 162 -25.92 -30.67 6.07
C VAL A 162 -27.34 -30.77 6.63
N THR A 163 -28.31 -30.88 5.73
CA THR A 163 -29.69 -31.24 6.09
C THR A 163 -29.70 -32.75 6.36
N THR A 164 -29.89 -33.10 7.63
CA THR A 164 -30.17 -34.48 8.07
C THR A 164 -31.64 -34.83 7.87
#